data_AF-A0A965PMA9-F1
#
_entry.id   AF-A0A965PMA9-F1
#
_cell.length_a   1.000
_cell.length_b   1.000
_cell.length_c   1.000
_cell.angle_alpha   90.00
_cell.angle_beta   90.00
_cell.angle_gamma   90.00
#
_symmetry.space_group_name_H-M   'P 1'
#
loop_
_entity.id
_entity.type
_entity.pdbx_description
1 polymer ?
#
loop_
_entity_poly.entity_id
_entity_poly.type
_entity_poly.pdbx_seq_one_letter_code
_entity_poly.pdbx_strand_id
1 'polypeptide(L)'
;MLLAGWPFRIVSSPDCKCNQRAHYMDEKGCDWCESDEGMAEIMAFLREAAEERGLPFVDMAARLLVKRAIYNARNAEARRAKEAEQAAGEGKAS
;
A
#
# COMPACT_ATOMS: atom_id res chain seq x y z
N MET A 1 -7.86 -0.97 -15.33
CA MET A 1 -7.49 0.47 -15.29
C MET A 1 -8.77 1.32 -15.31
N LEU A 2 -9.63 1.21 -14.28
CA LEU A 2 -10.96 1.86 -14.25
C LEU A 2 -11.02 3.09 -13.32
N LEU A 3 -9.91 3.43 -12.65
CA LEU A 3 -9.78 4.59 -11.75
C LEU A 3 -9.10 5.81 -12.39
N ALA A 4 -8.66 5.70 -13.66
CA ALA A 4 -8.02 6.80 -14.38
C ALA A 4 -9.01 7.65 -15.21
N GLY A 5 -10.29 7.27 -15.23
CA GLY A 5 -11.36 7.95 -15.94
C GLY A 5 -12.24 8.84 -15.04
N TRP A 6 -12.92 9.79 -15.66
CA TRP A 6 -14.01 10.60 -15.09
C TRP A 6 -15.03 9.69 -14.38
N PRO A 7 -15.48 9.94 -13.14
CA PRO A 7 -15.36 11.15 -12.32
C PRO A 7 -14.27 11.14 -11.22
N PHE A 8 -13.43 10.10 -11.13
CA PHE A 8 -12.49 9.90 -10.01
C PHE A 8 -11.03 9.83 -10.46
N ARG A 9 -10.54 10.86 -11.18
CA ARG A 9 -9.17 10.90 -11.75
C ARG A 9 -8.09 10.97 -10.64
N ILE A 10 -7.81 9.83 -10.02
CA ILE A 10 -6.75 9.65 -9.02
C ILE A 10 -5.47 9.29 -9.77
N VAL A 11 -4.58 10.25 -9.94
CA VAL A 11 -3.26 10.06 -10.55
C VAL A 11 -2.20 10.44 -9.52
N SER A 12 -1.26 9.53 -9.24
CA SER A 12 -0.10 9.87 -8.39
C SER A 12 0.82 10.80 -9.18
N SER A 13 0.91 12.07 -8.75
CA SER A 13 1.97 12.97 -9.21
C SER A 13 3.28 12.64 -8.49
N PRO A 14 4.45 13.01 -9.05
CA PRO A 14 5.73 12.81 -8.37
C PRO A 14 5.76 13.41 -6.96
N ASP A 15 5.14 14.58 -6.78
CA ASP A 15 5.07 15.32 -5.52
C ASP A 15 3.86 14.93 -4.65
N CYS A 16 3.19 13.82 -4.96
CA CYS A 16 2.03 13.39 -4.19
C CYS A 16 2.45 12.92 -2.80
N LYS A 17 1.86 13.50 -1.75
CA LYS A 17 2.02 13.08 -0.35
C LYS A 17 1.76 11.57 -0.15
N CYS A 18 0.97 10.95 -1.02
CA CYS A 18 0.72 9.50 -1.02
C CYS A 18 2.02 8.68 -1.18
N ASN A 19 2.99 9.14 -1.97
CA ASN A 19 4.26 8.42 -2.17
C ASN A 19 5.12 8.44 -0.90
N GLN A 20 5.18 9.58 -0.21
CA GLN A 20 5.90 9.70 1.07
C GLN A 20 5.27 8.82 2.15
N ARG A 21 3.94 8.78 2.20
CA ARG A 21 3.19 7.90 3.12
C ARG A 21 3.40 6.42 2.82
N ALA A 22 3.46 6.04 1.54
CA ALA A 22 3.77 4.67 1.14
C ALA A 22 5.15 4.25 1.62
N HIS A 23 6.17 5.10 1.41
CA HIS A 23 7.52 4.86 1.90
C HIS A 23 7.57 4.70 3.42
N TYR A 24 6.87 5.58 4.16
CA TYR A 24 6.78 5.49 5.62
C TYR A 24 6.15 4.15 6.08
N MET A 25 5.12 3.66 5.39
CA MET A 25 4.54 2.34 5.69
C MET A 25 5.50 1.19 5.36
N ASP A 26 6.23 1.28 4.24
CA ASP A 26 7.24 0.28 3.86
C ASP A 26 8.39 0.21 4.89
N GLU A 27 8.82 1.34 5.44
CA GLU A 27 9.85 1.41 6.49
C GLU A 27 9.39 0.79 7.82
N LYS A 28 8.11 0.95 8.16
CA LYS A 28 7.51 0.42 9.40
C LYS A 28 7.21 -1.08 9.31
N GLY A 29 6.88 -1.56 8.11
CA GLY A 29 6.57 -2.96 7.84
C GLY A 29 5.13 -3.36 8.12
N CYS A 30 4.75 -4.53 7.60
CA CYS A 30 3.37 -5.03 7.62
C CYS A 30 2.78 -5.20 9.03
N ASP A 31 3.58 -5.58 10.02
CA ASP A 31 3.10 -5.84 11.39
C ASP A 31 2.68 -4.56 12.09
N TRP A 32 3.42 -3.48 11.87
CA TRP A 32 3.03 -2.15 12.36
C TRP A 32 1.76 -1.67 11.66
N CYS A 33 1.62 -1.86 10.34
CA CYS A 33 0.41 -1.48 9.62
C CYS A 33 -0.84 -2.25 10.08
N GLU A 34 -0.68 -3.45 10.65
CA GLU A 34 -1.78 -4.25 11.20
C GLU A 34 -2.11 -3.91 12.67
N SER A 35 -1.22 -3.21 13.39
CA SER A 35 -1.45 -2.77 14.76
C SER A 35 -2.58 -1.74 14.84
N ASP A 36 -3.17 -1.58 16.03
CA ASP A 36 -4.25 -0.62 16.23
C ASP A 36 -3.77 0.83 16.01
N GLU A 37 -2.54 1.14 16.41
CA GLU A 37 -1.92 2.46 16.22
C GLU A 37 -1.63 2.74 14.75
N GLY A 38 -0.99 1.79 14.05
CA GLY A 38 -0.69 1.94 12.63
C GLY A 38 -1.95 2.03 11.78
N MET A 39 -2.95 1.18 12.07
CA MET A 39 -4.25 1.24 11.42
C MET A 39 -4.94 2.58 11.65
N ALA A 40 -4.90 3.13 12.87
CA ALA A 40 -5.47 4.45 13.15
C ALA A 40 -4.78 5.56 12.35
N GLU A 41 -3.45 5.55 12.27
CA GLU A 41 -2.67 6.54 11.52
C GLU A 41 -2.93 6.44 10.00
N ILE A 42 -2.95 5.23 9.44
CA ILE A 42 -3.26 4.98 8.02
C ILE A 42 -4.67 5.47 7.68
N MET A 43 -5.64 5.19 8.55
CA MET A 43 -7.01 5.64 8.37
C MET A 43 -7.13 7.16 8.39
N ALA A 44 -6.36 7.85 9.23
CA ALA A 44 -6.28 9.32 9.24
C ALA A 44 -5.69 9.85 7.92
N PHE A 45 -4.63 9.23 7.40
CA PHE A 45 -4.06 9.60 6.09
C PHE A 45 -5.04 9.43 4.94
N LEU A 46 -5.78 8.31 4.91
CA LEU A 46 -6.76 8.06 3.86
C LEU A 46 -7.93 9.04 3.94
N ARG A 47 -8.36 9.39 5.15
CA ARG A 47 -9.39 10.40 5.38
C ARG A 47 -8.95 11.78 4.89
N GLU A 48 -7.77 12.25 5.28
CA GLU A 48 -7.24 13.55 4.82
C GLU A 48 -7.13 13.60 3.29
N ALA A 49 -6.64 12.52 2.67
CA ALA A 49 -6.52 12.46 1.21
C ALA A 49 -7.88 12.46 0.50
N ALA A 50 -8.89 11.82 1.09
CA ALA A 50 -10.26 11.83 0.57
C ALA A 50 -10.90 13.21 0.72
N GLU A 51 -10.74 13.86 1.87
CA GLU A 51 -11.23 15.21 2.15
C GLU A 51 -10.64 16.25 1.19
N GLU A 52 -9.31 16.23 0.99
CA GLU A 52 -8.61 17.10 0.03
C GLU A 52 -9.15 16.97 -1.41
N ARG A 53 -9.67 15.79 -1.75
CA ARG A 53 -10.20 15.45 -3.09
C ARG A 53 -11.73 15.54 -3.17
N GLY A 54 -12.41 15.91 -2.08
CA GLY A 54 -13.87 15.93 -2.01
C GLY A 54 -14.52 14.56 -2.22
N LEU A 55 -13.82 13.48 -1.88
CA LEU A 55 -14.28 12.11 -2.05
C LEU A 55 -15.01 11.62 -0.79
N PRO A 56 -16.13 10.89 -0.93
CA PRO A 56 -16.79 10.28 0.21
C PRO A 56 -15.87 9.23 0.84
N PHE A 57 -15.66 9.33 2.15
CA PHE A 57 -14.85 8.39 2.91
C PHE A 57 -15.74 7.48 3.76
N VAL A 58 -15.56 6.16 3.60
CA VAL A 58 -16.28 5.14 4.37
C VAL A 58 -15.26 4.31 5.16
N ASP A 59 -15.25 4.48 6.48
CA ASP A 59 -14.24 3.86 7.36
C ASP A 59 -14.15 2.34 7.22
N MET A 60 -15.30 1.66 7.16
CA MET A 60 -15.34 0.20 7.07
C MET A 60 -14.70 -0.29 5.77
N ALA A 61 -15.00 0.38 4.65
CA ALA A 61 -14.44 0.02 3.34
C ALA A 61 -12.94 0.29 3.30
N ALA A 62 -12.49 1.43 3.83
CA ALA A 62 -11.07 1.76 3.90
C ALA A 62 -10.28 0.75 4.74
N ARG A 63 -10.78 0.35 5.92
CA ARG A 63 -10.13 -0.68 6.75
C ARG A 63 -9.99 -2.01 6.01
N LEU A 64 -11.01 -2.43 5.27
CA LEU A 64 -10.99 -3.67 4.50
C LEU A 64 -9.96 -3.60 3.36
N LEU A 65 -9.84 -2.46 2.69
CA LEU A 65 -8.83 -2.23 1.66
C LEU A 65 -7.40 -2.25 2.25
N VAL A 66 -7.18 -1.62 3.41
CA VAL A 66 -5.88 -1.65 4.10
C VAL A 66 -5.49 -3.07 4.48
N LYS A 67 -6.39 -3.84 5.09
CA LYS A 67 -6.16 -5.26 5.43
C LYS A 67 -5.82 -6.09 4.19
N ARG A 68 -6.53 -5.86 3.08
CA ARG A 68 -6.25 -6.54 1.81
C ARG A 68 -4.86 -6.16 1.27
N ALA A 69 -4.46 -4.90 1.38
CA ALA A 69 -3.15 -4.42 0.96
C ALA A 69 -2.03 -5.07 1.80
N ILE A 70 -2.17 -5.13 3.12
CA ILE A 70 -1.21 -5.79 4.03
C ILE A 70 -1.05 -7.27 3.66
N TYR A 71 -2.17 -7.99 3.43
CA TYR A 71 -2.12 -9.39 3.00
C TYR A 71 -1.35 -9.56 1.69
N ASN A 72 -1.59 -8.68 0.71
CA ASN A 72 -0.90 -8.72 -0.57
C ASN A 72 0.59 -8.39 -0.44
N ALA A 73 0.95 -7.46 0.45
CA ALA A 73 2.33 -7.07 0.73
C ALA A 73 3.13 -8.24 1.33
N ARG A 74 2.60 -8.91 2.36
CA ARG A 74 3.20 -10.13 2.94
C ARG A 74 3.43 -11.22 1.88
N ASN A 75 2.45 -11.44 1.00
CA ASN A 75 2.60 -12.42 -0.08
C ASN A 75 3.58 -11.97 -1.18
N ALA A 76 3.75 -10.66 -1.39
CA ALA A 76 4.75 -10.13 -2.32
C ALA A 76 6.16 -10.31 -1.77
N GLU A 77 6.39 -10.04 -0.48
CA GLU A 77 7.67 -10.29 0.20
C GLU A 77 8.07 -11.77 0.12
N ALA A 78 7.13 -12.69 0.41
CA ALA A 78 7.38 -14.12 0.31
C ALA A 78 7.72 -14.58 -1.12
N ARG A 79 7.11 -13.97 -2.15
CA ARG A 79 7.43 -14.25 -3.56
C ARG A 79 8.80 -13.71 -3.95
N ARG A 80 9.13 -12.47 -3.56
CA ARG A 80 10.44 -11.86 -3.80
C ARG A 80 11.58 -12.66 -3.16
N ALA A 81 11.35 -13.21 -1.96
CA ALA A 81 12.32 -14.10 -1.30
C ALA A 81 12.57 -15.39 -2.11
N LYS A 82 11.50 -16.01 -2.62
CA LYS A 82 11.61 -17.20 -3.49
C LYS A 82 12.30 -16.90 -4.81
N GLU A 83 11.98 -15.76 -5.43
CA GLU A 83 12.63 -15.30 -6.67
C GLU A 83 14.13 -15.03 -6.46
N ALA A 84 14.51 -14.44 -5.33
CA ALA A 84 15.92 -14.24 -4.97
C ALA A 84 16.67 -15.56 -4.75
N GLU A 85 16.04 -16.55 -4.12
CA GLU A 85 16.61 -17.90 -3.95
C GLU A 85 16.78 -18.62 -5.29
N GLN A 86 15.79 -18.50 -6.19
CA GLN A 86 15.85 -19.07 -7.54
C GLN A 86 16.95 -18.43 -8.39
N ALA A 87 17.08 -17.10 -8.34
CA ALA A 87 18.15 -16.37 -9.03
C ALA A 87 19.55 -16.74 -8.50
N ALA A 88 19.68 -17.02 -7.19
CA ALA A 88 20.94 -17.47 -6.60
C ALA A 88 21.29 -18.92 -6.99
N GLY A 89 20.30 -19.76 -7.29
CA GLY A 89 20.47 -21.14 -7.76
C GLY A 89 20.95 -21.25 -9.21
N GLU A 90 20.45 -20.38 -10.11
CA GLU A 90 20.82 -20.39 -11.53
C GLU A 90 22.28 -19.95 -11.80
N GLY A 91 22.89 -19.18 -10.88
CA GLY A 91 24.30 -18.77 -10.96
C GLY A 91 25.34 -19.86 -10.66
N LYS A 92 24.92 -21.08 -10.28
CA LYS A 92 25.82 -22.21 -9.94
C LYS A 92 25.95 -23.28 -11.04
N ALA A 93 25.25 -23.11 -12.16
CA ALA A 93 25.21 -24.08 -13.26
C ALA A 93 25.98 -23.65 -14.52
N SER A 94 26.92 -22.70 -14.42
CA SER A 94 27.79 -22.29 -15.52
C SER A 94 29.28 -22.51 -15.23
#